data_AF-A0A973FZR1-F1
#
_entry.id   AF-A0A973FZR1-F1
#
_cell.length_a   1.000
_cell.length_b   1.000
_cell.length_c   1.000
_cell.angle_alpha   90.00
_cell.angle_beta   90.00
_cell.angle_gamma   90.00
#
_symmetry.space_group_name_H-M   'P 1'
#
loop_
_entity.id
_entity.type
_entity.pdbx_description
1 polymer ?
#
loop_
_entity_poly.entity_id
_entity_poly.type
_entity_poly.pdbx_seq_one_letter_code
_entity_poly.pdbx_strand_id
1 'polypeptide(L)' 'SAAAFQIRRIARARHMSEEKVSAIIAAHRQDRQFGLLGVPCVNVLAVNLALDAALP' A
#
# COMPACT_ATOMS: atom_id res chain seq x y z
N SER A 1 13.88 3.70 -4.96
CA SER A 1 13.20 2.39 -5.02
C SER A 1 11.89 2.52 -5.76
N ALA A 2 11.47 1.56 -6.59
CA ALA A 2 10.20 1.62 -7.34
C ALA A 2 8.97 1.88 -6.44
N ALA A 3 9.01 1.41 -5.18
CA ALA A 3 7.96 1.63 -4.18
C ALA A 3 7.73 3.13 -3.84
N ALA A 4 8.79 3.93 -3.67
CA ALA A 4 8.66 5.35 -3.35
C ALA A 4 8.03 6.16 -4.50
N PHE A 5 8.33 5.77 -5.74
CA PHE A 5 7.70 6.38 -6.91
C PHE A 5 6.20 6.03 -7.00
N GLN A 6 5.83 4.79 -6.66
CA GLN A 6 4.43 4.38 -6.60
C GLN A 6 3.66 5.10 -5.49
N ILE A 7 4.27 5.30 -4.31
CA ILE A 7 3.68 6.07 -3.20
C ILE A 7 3.32 7.49 -3.65
N ARG A 8 4.26 8.21 -4.29
CA ARG A 8 4.02 9.57 -4.81
C ARG A 8 2.89 9.63 -5.81
N ARG A 9 2.84 8.67 -6.74
CA ARG A 9 1.79 8.61 -7.76
C ARG A 9 0.41 8.37 -7.15
N ILE A 10 0.31 7.46 -6.19
CA ILE A 10 -0.95 7.12 -5.49
C ILE A 10 -1.40 8.30 -4.62
N ALA A 11 -0.48 8.93 -3.89
CA ALA A 11 -0.74 10.13 -3.09
C ALA A 11 -1.33 11.26 -3.94
N ARG A 12 -0.73 11.54 -5.10
CA ARG A 12 -1.23 12.55 -6.05
C ARG A 12 -2.57 12.17 -6.66
N ALA A 13 -2.77 10.90 -7.02
CA ALA A 13 -4.02 10.43 -7.63
C ALA A 13 -5.21 10.43 -6.64
N ARG A 14 -4.93 10.28 -5.34
CA ARG A 14 -5.95 10.19 -4.28
C ARG A 14 -6.05 11.46 -3.41
N HIS A 15 -5.30 12.52 -3.74
CA HIS A 15 -5.21 13.75 -2.93
C HIS A 15 -4.87 13.49 -1.45
N MET A 16 -4.01 12.51 -1.18
CA MET A 16 -3.57 12.12 0.17
C MET A 16 -2.10 12.45 0.37
N SER A 17 -1.67 12.58 1.63
CA SER A 17 -0.24 12.75 1.95
C SER A 17 0.54 11.45 1.70
N GLU A 18 1.80 11.57 1.27
CA GLU A 18 2.71 10.44 1.05
C GLU A 18 2.87 9.58 2.32
N GLU A 19 2.91 10.20 3.49
CA GLU A 19 2.96 9.52 4.79
C GLU A 19 1.73 8.65 5.05
N LYS A 20 0.53 9.15 4.74
CA LYS A 20 -0.72 8.40 4.94
C LYS A 20 -0.78 7.20 3.99
N VAL A 21 -0.37 7.39 2.73
CA VAL A 21 -0.26 6.29 1.76
C VAL A 21 0.78 5.25 2.19
N SER A 22 1.94 5.68 2.69
CA SER A 22 2.98 4.78 3.18
C SER A 22 2.53 4.00 4.42
N ALA A 23 1.79 4.63 5.33
CA ALA A 23 1.25 3.99 6.53
C ALA A 23 0.20 2.92 6.17
N ILE A 24 -0.68 3.21 5.21
CA ILE A 24 -1.67 2.23 4.69
C ILE A 24 -0.94 1.05 4.02
N ILE A 25 0.04 1.31 3.17
CA ILE A 25 0.82 0.25 2.52
C ILE A 25 1.56 -0.61 3.56
N ALA A 26 2.14 0.01 4.59
CA ALA A 26 2.80 -0.70 5.67
C ALA A 26 1.82 -1.53 6.51
N ALA A 27 0.62 -1.01 6.79
CA ALA A 27 -0.42 -1.72 7.54
C ALA A 27 -1.00 -2.92 6.77
N HIS A 28 -1.02 -2.86 5.44
CA HIS A 28 -1.47 -3.95 4.56
C HIS A 28 -0.33 -4.79 3.98
N ARG A 29 0.90 -4.55 4.46
CA ARG A 29 2.04 -5.39 4.15
C ARG A 29 1.93 -6.66 4.98
N GLN A 30 1.49 -7.74 4.35
CA GLN A 30 1.59 -9.07 4.95
C GLN A 30 3.05 -9.53 4.84
N ASP A 31 3.82 -9.38 5.92
CA ASP A 31 5.11 -10.04 6.01
C ASP A 31 4.93 -11.55 6.13
N ARG A 32 5.84 -12.29 5.49
CA ARG A 32 5.77 -13.71 5.17
C ARG A 32 5.21 -14.54 6.32
N GLN A 33 4.01 -15.06 6.16
CA GLN A 33 3.59 -16.24 6.92
C GLN A 33 4.19 -17.46 6.23
N PHE A 34 5.10 -18.11 6.94
CA PHE A 34 5.77 -19.36 6.62
C PHE A 34 6.78 -19.32 5.47
N GLY A 35 8.03 -19.68 5.82
CA GLY A 35 9.06 -20.00 4.85
C GLY A 35 8.54 -21.00 3.81
N LEU A 36 9.00 -20.81 2.57
CA LEU A 36 8.79 -21.58 1.33
C LEU A 36 7.82 -21.06 0.25
N LEU A 37 6.93 -20.09 0.47
CA LEU A 37 6.01 -19.64 -0.61
C LEU A 37 5.87 -18.11 -0.73
N GLY A 38 6.30 -17.56 -1.88
CA GLY A 38 5.90 -16.23 -2.36
C GLY A 38 6.82 -15.07 -1.99
N VAL A 39 7.13 -14.24 -2.99
CA VAL A 39 7.75 -12.91 -2.86
C VAL A 39 6.85 -12.07 -1.92
N PRO A 40 7.37 -11.13 -1.09
CA PRO A 40 6.54 -10.27 -0.25
C PRO A 40 5.38 -9.65 -1.05
N CYS A 41 4.17 -10.16 -0.81
CA CYS A 41 2.97 -9.73 -1.53
C CYS A 41 2.29 -8.63 -0.74
N VAL A 42 2.20 -7.45 -1.33
CA VAL A 42 1.26 -6.42 -0.87
C VAL A 42 -0.12 -6.83 -1.37
N ASN A 43 -1.11 -6.93 -0.49
CA ASN A 43 -2.49 -7.16 -0.91
C ASN A 43 -3.05 -5.87 -1.53
N VAL A 44 -2.88 -5.72 -2.84
CA VAL A 44 -3.27 -4.53 -3.61
C VAL A 44 -4.78 -4.28 -3.53
N LEU A 45 -5.59 -5.35 -3.44
CA LEU A 45 -7.03 -5.22 -3.28
C LEU A 45 -7.40 -4.60 -1.93
N ALA A 46 -6.80 -5.08 -0.84
CA ALA A 46 -7.00 -4.50 0.49
C ALA A 46 -6.54 -3.05 0.57
N VAL A 47 -5.38 -2.73 -0.05
CA VAL A 47 -4.88 -1.34 -0.14
C VAL A 47 -5.85 -0.46 -0.94
N ASN A 48 -6.40 -0.95 -2.04
CA ASN A 48 -7.38 -0.18 -2.83
C ASN A 48 -8.66 0.07 -2.04
N LEU A 49 -9.22 -0.96 -1.38
CA LEU A 49 -10.41 -0.80 -0.56
C LEU A 49 -10.20 0.16 0.62
N ALA A 50 -9.04 0.09 1.29
CA ALA A 50 -8.70 1.01 2.38
C ALA A 50 -8.52 2.45 1.89
N LEU A 51 -7.97 2.63 0.69
CA LEU A 51 -7.84 3.95 0.06
C LEU A 51 -9.20 4.49 -0.38
N ASP A 52 -10.09 3.65 -0.91
CA ASP A 52 -11.43 4.04 -1.33
C ASP A 52 -12.34 4.34 -0.12
N ALA A 53 -12.16 3.66 1.01
CA ALA A 53 -12.88 3.96 2.26
C ALA A 53 -12.34 5.20 3.00
N ALA A 54 -11.10 5.61 2.73
CA ALA A 54 -10.50 6.83 3.28
C ALA A 54 -10.80 8.08 2.46
N LEU A 55 -11.40 7.91 1.28
CA LEU A 55 -11.96 8.97 0.45
C LEU A 55 -13.39 9.30 0.94
N PRO A 56 -13.73 10.58 1.18
CA PRO A 56 -15.09 11.01 1.49
C PRO A 56 -16.06 10.87 0.31
#